data_AF-A0A081DFJ3-F1
#
_entry.id   AF-A0A081DFJ3-F1
#
_cell.length_a   1.000
_cell.length_b   1.000
_cell.length_c   1.000
_cell.angle_alpha   90.00
_cell.angle_beta   90.00
_cell.angle_gamma   90.00
#
_symmetry.space_group_name_H-M   'P 1'
#
loop_
_entity.id
_entity.type
_entity.pdbx_description
1 polymer ?
#
loop_
_entity_poly.entity_id
_entity_poly.type
_entity_poly.pdbx_seq_one_letter_code
_entity_poly.pdbx_strand_id
1 'polypeptide(L)'
;MFEIFSSADAWIALVTLIFLEIVLGIDNIIFISLAADKLPADQRKKATNIGLALAMILRIALLFGISVLISLQAPWFIFDWGLGSRIHIWAVFNSYRWWYILII
;
A
#
# COMPACT_ATOMS: atom_id res chain seq x y z
N MET A 1 10.04 -25.79 3.55
CA MET A 1 10.71 -24.53 3.16
C MET A 1 10.89 -24.37 1.65
N PHE A 2 11.01 -25.46 0.85
CA PHE A 2 11.07 -25.37 -0.63
C PHE A 2 9.72 -25.50 -1.37
N GLU A 3 8.64 -25.93 -0.71
CA GLU A 3 7.33 -26.11 -1.36
C GLU A 3 6.69 -24.81 -1.86
N ILE A 4 7.07 -23.66 -1.28
CA ILE A 4 6.58 -22.33 -1.69
C ILE A 4 7.02 -21.99 -3.13
N PHE A 5 8.16 -22.49 -3.60
CA PHE A 5 8.60 -22.27 -4.97
C PHE A 5 7.95 -23.26 -5.95
N SER A 6 7.35 -24.33 -5.44
CA SER A 6 6.66 -25.37 -6.22
C SER A 6 5.16 -25.10 -6.36
N SER A 7 4.59 -24.22 -5.54
CA SER A 7 3.18 -23.85 -5.59
C SER A 7 2.91 -22.76 -6.62
N ALA A 8 1.96 -22.99 -7.51
CA ALA A 8 1.55 -22.02 -8.54
C ALA A 8 1.09 -20.69 -7.92
N ASP A 9 0.47 -20.72 -6.74
CA ASP A 9 -0.01 -19.54 -6.03
C ASP A 9 1.12 -18.57 -5.64
N ALA A 10 2.31 -19.08 -5.27
CA ALA A 10 3.42 -18.22 -4.90
C ALA A 10 3.98 -17.45 -6.10
N TRP A 11 4.03 -18.09 -7.28
CA TRP A 11 4.43 -17.43 -8.53
C TRP A 11 3.43 -16.35 -8.93
N ILE A 12 2.13 -16.64 -8.80
CA ILE A 12 1.07 -15.66 -9.07
C ILE A 12 1.16 -14.49 -8.11
N ALA A 13 1.36 -14.74 -6.81
CA ALA A 13 1.53 -13.70 -5.80
C ALA A 13 2.76 -12.83 -6.09
N LEU A 14 3.90 -13.42 -6.45
CA LEU A 14 5.12 -12.69 -6.82
C LEU A 14 4.91 -11.81 -8.05
N VAL A 15 4.29 -12.35 -9.11
CA VAL A 15 3.98 -11.58 -10.33
C VAL A 15 3.05 -10.41 -10.00
N THR A 16 2.02 -10.66 -9.18
CA THR A 16 1.08 -9.61 -8.75
C THR A 16 1.79 -8.54 -7.92
N LEU A 17 2.68 -8.93 -7.00
CA LEU A 17 3.47 -8.01 -6.18
C LEU A 17 4.37 -7.13 -7.05
N ILE A 18 5.10 -7.74 -7.99
CA ILE A 18 5.96 -7.03 -8.94
C ILE A 18 5.11 -6.07 -9.80
N PHE A 19 3.95 -6.52 -10.28
CA PHE A 19 3.04 -5.70 -11.05
C PHE A 19 2.57 -4.47 -10.26
N LEU A 20 2.13 -4.66 -9.01
CA LEU A 20 1.71 -3.57 -8.13
C LEU A 20 2.86 -2.60 -7.82
N GLU A 21 4.05 -3.12 -7.53
CA GLU A 21 5.25 -2.33 -7.28
C GLU A 21 5.59 -1.43 -8.50
N ILE A 22 5.47 -1.98 -9.71
CA ILE A 22 5.72 -1.24 -10.95
C ILE A 22 4.65 -0.17 -11.19
N VAL A 23 3.36 -0.50 -11.06
CA VAL A 23 2.26 0.46 -11.27
C VAL A 23 2.40 1.65 -10.31
N LEU A 24 2.63 1.39 -9.02
CA LEU A 24 2.84 2.43 -8.01
C LEU A 24 4.11 3.25 -8.27
N GLY A 25 5.17 2.61 -8.79
CA GLY A 25 6.41 3.29 -9.16
C GLY A 25 6.24 4.22 -10.37
N ILE A 26 5.46 3.81 -11.37
CA ILE A 26 5.20 4.57 -12.59
C ILE A 26 4.40 5.83 -12.30
N ASP A 27 3.33 5.74 -11.51
CA ASP A 27 2.49 6.90 -11.15
C ASP A 27 3.34 8.03 -10.54
N ASN A 28 4.30 7.65 -9.69
CA ASN A 28 5.19 8.58 -8.99
C ASN A 28 6.19 9.26 -9.94
N ILE A 29 6.75 8.54 -10.92
CA ILE A 29 7.66 9.10 -11.94
C ILE A 29 6.90 9.99 -12.92
N ILE A 30 5.71 9.58 -13.34
CA ILE A 30 4.85 10.34 -14.25
C ILE A 30 4.51 11.70 -13.62
N PHE A 31 4.12 11.74 -12.34
CA PHE A 31 3.85 12.98 -11.63
C PHE A 31 5.07 13.94 -11.61
N ILE A 32 6.26 13.41 -11.29
CA ILE A 32 7.49 14.20 -11.25
C ILE A 32 7.81 14.77 -12.64
N SER A 33 7.69 13.94 -13.68
CA SER A 33 7.97 14.37 -15.06
C SER A 33 6.98 15.41 -15.57
N LEU A 34 5.68 15.26 -15.25
CA LEU A 34 4.64 16.25 -15.55
C LEU A 34 4.86 17.58 -14.83
N ALA A 35 5.30 17.54 -13.56
CA ALA A 35 5.64 18.74 -12.81
C ALA A 35 6.90 19.42 -13.38
N ALA A 36 7.93 18.63 -13.74
CA ALA A 36 9.14 19.12 -14.37
C ALA A 36 8.87 19.70 -15.76
N ASP A 37 7.83 19.22 -16.47
CA ASP A 37 7.49 19.66 -17.81
C ASP A 37 7.15 21.16 -17.90
N LYS A 38 6.79 21.80 -16.77
CA LYS A 38 6.56 23.24 -16.69
C LYS A 38 7.84 24.09 -16.60
N LEU A 39 9.01 23.46 -16.49
CA LEU A 39 10.30 24.14 -16.40
C LEU A 39 10.99 24.23 -17.78
N PRO A 40 11.88 25.23 -17.97
CA PRO A 40 12.72 25.33 -19.16
C PRO A 40 13.49 24.01 -19.40
N ALA A 41 13.68 23.64 -20.67
CA ALA A 41 14.31 22.36 -21.05
C ALA A 41 15.67 22.12 -20.37
N ASP A 42 16.41 23.18 -20.08
CA ASP A 42 17.71 23.16 -19.40
C ASP A 42 17.59 22.73 -17.91
N GLN A 43 16.45 23.01 -17.27
CA GLN A 43 16.22 22.72 -15.85
C GLN A 43 15.39 21.44 -15.61
N ARG A 44 14.68 20.93 -16.63
CA ARG A 44 13.89 19.69 -16.54
C ARG A 44 14.68 18.51 -15.97
N LYS A 45 15.90 18.27 -16.46
CA LYS A 45 16.75 17.17 -15.96
C LYS A 45 17.10 17.32 -14.48
N LYS A 46 17.46 18.53 -14.05
CA LYS A 46 17.79 18.80 -12.64
C LYS A 46 16.56 18.64 -11.76
N ALA A 47 15.43 19.19 -12.16
CA ALA A 47 14.17 19.08 -11.43
C ALA A 47 13.67 17.63 -11.33
N THR A 48 13.81 16.84 -12.39
CA THR A 48 13.45 15.42 -12.39
C THR A 48 14.34 14.62 -11.45
N ASN A 49 15.67 14.84 -11.49
CA ASN A 49 16.61 14.15 -10.60
C ASN A 49 16.39 14.50 -9.12
N ILE A 50 16.14 15.78 -8.82
CA ILE A 50 15.82 16.23 -7.47
C ILE A 50 14.48 15.66 -7.02
N GLY A 51 13.48 15.66 -7.91
CA GLY A 51 12.17 15.06 -7.66
C GLY A 51 12.26 13.57 -7.38
N LEU A 52 13.06 12.82 -8.16
CA LEU A 52 13.34 11.40 -7.93
C LEU A 52 14.03 11.15 -6.59
N ALA A 53 15.06 11.93 -6.26
CA ALA A 53 15.77 11.80 -4.99
C ALA A 53 14.83 12.08 -3.80
N LEU A 54 14.05 13.16 -3.88
CA LEU A 54 13.08 13.52 -2.85
C LEU A 54 11.95 12.49 -2.74
N ALA A 55 11.49 11.92 -3.86
CA ALA A 55 10.48 10.87 -3.87
C ALA A 55 10.96 9.58 -3.21
N MET A 56 12.23 9.19 -3.40
CA MET A 56 12.81 8.06 -2.67
C MET A 56 12.89 8.33 -1.17
N ILE A 57 13.28 9.54 -0.76
CA ILE A 57 13.33 9.92 0.67
C ILE A 57 11.93 9.90 1.28
N LEU A 58 10.95 10.51 0.61
CA LEU A 58 9.55 10.52 1.04
C LEU A 58 9.01 9.10 1.15
N ARG A 59 9.37 8.21 0.21
CA ARG A 59 8.98 6.79 0.25
C ARG A 59 9.49 6.11 1.51
N ILE A 60 10.77 6.29 1.86
CA ILE A 60 11.35 5.72 3.09
C ILE A 60 10.67 6.32 4.33
N ALA A 61 10.45 7.63 4.34
CA ALA A 61 9.78 8.32 5.44
C ALA A 61 8.34 7.83 5.64
N LEU A 62 7.57 7.66 4.55
CA LEU A 62 6.21 7.13 4.59
C LEU A 62 6.18 5.67 5.05
N LEU A 63 7.10 4.82 4.57
CA LEU A 63 7.20 3.43 5.04
C LEU A 63 7.49 3.35 6.54
N PHE A 64 8.41 4.18 7.04
CA PHE A 64 8.69 4.28 8.47
C PHE A 64 7.47 4.82 9.24
N GLY A 65 6.80 5.83 8.68
CA GLY A 65 5.56 6.39 9.22
C GLY A 65 4.43 5.36 9.30
N ILE A 66 4.26 4.50 8.29
CA ILE A 66 3.30 3.40 8.29
C ILE A 66 3.64 2.40 9.40
N SER A 67 4.93 2.06 9.60
CA SER A 67 5.33 1.20 10.72
C SER A 67 4.93 1.78 12.07
N VAL A 68 5.08 3.10 12.25
CA VAL A 68 4.64 3.80 13.48
C VAL A 68 3.11 3.86 13.57
N LEU A 69 2.42 4.11 12.46
CA LEU A 69 0.96 4.18 12.41
C LEU A 69 0.28 2.84 12.71
N ILE A 70 0.83 1.74 12.19
CA ILE A 70 0.37 0.38 12.50
C ILE A 70 0.59 0.08 13.99
N SER A 71 1.71 0.55 14.58
CA SER A 71 1.94 0.45 16.02
C SER A 71 0.88 1.20 16.83
N LEU A 72 0.40 2.35 16.34
CA LEU A 72 -0.70 3.10 16.95
C LEU A 72 -2.06 2.41 16.78
N GLN A 73 -2.28 1.67 15.68
CA GLN A 73 -3.49 0.90 15.42
C GLN A 73 -3.50 -0.50 16.08
N ALA A 74 -2.35 -1.01 16.53
CA ALA A 74 -2.28 -2.24 17.29
C ALA A 74 -2.89 -2.02 18.68
N PRO A 75 -3.88 -2.82 19.11
CA PRO A 75 -4.42 -2.71 20.46
C PRO A 75 -3.32 -3.11 21.45
N TRP A 76 -2.83 -2.12 22.20
CA TRP A 76 -1.85 -2.22 23.28
C TRP A 76 -2.22 -3.25 24.36
N PHE A 77 -3.50 -3.65 24.42
CA PHE A 77 -4.03 -4.63 25.34
C PHE A 77 -4.98 -5.59 24.61
N ILE A 78 -4.58 -6.85 24.47
CA ILE A 78 -5.49 -7.96 24.24
C ILE A 78 -5.86 -8.49 25.62
N PHE A 79 -7.00 -8.06 26.16
CA PHE A 79 -7.54 -8.66 27.38
C PHE A 79 -8.33 -9.90 27.00
N ASP A 80 -7.71 -11.07 27.17
CA ASP A 80 -8.39 -12.35 27.03
C ASP A 80 -9.17 -12.64 28.32
N TRP A 81 -10.46 -12.29 28.35
CA TRP A 81 -11.35 -12.50 29.50
C TRP A 81 -11.87 -13.95 29.61
N GLY A 82 -11.23 -14.95 29.00
CA GLY A 82 -11.40 -16.36 29.38
C GLY A 82 -12.84 -16.88 29.53
N LEU A 83 -13.80 -16.33 28.80
CA LEU A 83 -15.20 -16.78 28.82
C LEU A 83 -15.62 -17.09 27.38
N GLY A 84 -15.76 -18.39 27.09
CA GLY A 84 -16.01 -18.99 25.78
C GLY A 84 -17.33 -18.62 25.12
N SER A 85 -17.56 -17.34 24.87
CA SER A 85 -18.64 -16.83 24.02
C SER A 85 -18.03 -15.83 23.04
N ARG A 86 -17.69 -16.32 21.85
CA ARG A 86 -17.28 -15.52 20.68
C ARG A 86 -18.47 -14.71 20.21
N ILE A 87 -18.72 -13.58 20.87
CA ILE A 87 -19.69 -12.58 20.40
C ILE A 87 -19.08 -11.98 19.13
N HIS A 88 -19.59 -12.45 18.00
CA HIS A 88 -19.27 -11.95 16.68
C HIS A 88 -19.45 -10.42 16.67
N ILE A 89 -18.34 -9.69 16.52
CA ILE A 89 -18.28 -8.24 16.21
C ILE A 89 -18.74 -8.03 14.74
N TRP A 90 -19.78 -8.75 14.32
CA TRP A 90 -20.31 -8.70 12.96
C TRP A 90 -21.10 -7.42 12.69
N ALA A 91 -21.33 -6.58 13.70
CA ALA A 91 -22.08 -5.34 13.57
C ALA A 91 -21.31 -4.17 12.92
N VAL A 92 -19.98 -4.27 12.72
CA VAL A 92 -19.18 -3.18 12.13
C VAL A 92 -18.83 -3.42 10.65
N PHE A 93 -18.98 -4.65 10.13
CA PHE A 93 -18.61 -5.01 8.74
C PHE A 93 -19.80 -5.23 7.78
N ASN A 94 -21.03 -4.90 8.19
CA ASN A 94 -22.20 -4.95 7.29
C ASN A 94 -22.34 -3.68 6.41
N SER A 95 -21.22 -3.09 5.94
CA SER A 95 -21.22 -2.00 4.95
C SER A 95 -21.11 -2.50 3.51
N TYR A 96 -20.76 -3.78 3.31
CA TYR A 96 -20.63 -4.38 1.97
C TYR A 96 -21.92 -5.03 1.45
N ARG A 97 -22.94 -5.22 2.30
CA ARG A 97 -24.21 -5.85 1.91
C ARG A 97 -25.17 -4.90 1.19
N TRP A 98 -24.94 -3.60 1.27
CA TRP A 98 -25.75 -2.57 0.59
C TRP A 98 -25.44 -2.42 -0.90
N TRP A 99 -24.24 -2.78 -1.35
CA TRP A 99 -23.83 -2.65 -2.76
C TRP A 99 -24.56 -3.63 -3.69
N TYR A 100 -25.04 -4.77 -3.19
CA TYR A 100 -25.76 -5.77 -3.99
C TYR A 100 -27.24 -5.44 -4.23
N ILE A 101 -27.85 -4.58 -3.39
CA ILE A 101 -29.27 -4.19 -3.52
C ILE A 101 -29.47 -3.04 -4.51
N LEU A 102 -28.40 -2.30 -4.86
CA LEU A 102 -28.44 -1.20 -5.83
C LEU A 102 -28.23 -1.62 -7.30
N ILE A 103 -27.98 -2.92 -7.55
CA ILE A 103 -27.67 -3.46 -8.90
C ILE A 103 -28.79 -4.37 -9.46
N ILE A 104 -29.91 -4.54 -8.73
CA ILE A 104 -31.15 -5.18 -9.20
C ILE A 104 -32.28 -4.15 -9.15
#